data_AF-A0A0F9AMB5-F1
#
_entry.id   AF-A0A0F9AMB5-F1
#
_cell.length_a   1.000
_cell.length_b   1.000
_cell.length_c   1.000
_cell.angle_alpha   90.00
_cell.angle_beta   90.00
_cell.angle_gamma   90.00
#
_symmetry.space_group_name_H-M   'P 1'
#
loop_
_entity.id
_entity.type
_entity.pdbx_description
1 polymer ?
#
loop_
_entity_poly.entity_id
_entity_poly.type
_entity_poly.pdbx_seq_one_letter_code
_entity_poly.pdbx_strand_id
1 'polypeptide(L)'
;MDFNNPVAGKTVVYNINVLRKVNDINEKTKAFIDFLFRKDFKFKIDNKKLILEAEKSIANIVEAFKDKFKEILGLELTVKEVEEKTSKMEDTAKKSQ
;
A
#
# COMPACT_ATOMS: atom_id res chain seq x y z
N MET A 1 -10.81 -20.89 -25.95
CA MET A 1 -10.38 -20.87 -24.53
C MET A 1 -11.18 -19.79 -23.85
N ASP A 2 -12.04 -20.15 -22.90
CA ASP A 2 -12.87 -19.18 -22.18
C ASP A 2 -12.07 -18.53 -21.05
N PHE A 3 -11.83 -17.23 -21.19
CA PHE A 3 -11.18 -16.37 -20.20
C PHE A 3 -12.22 -15.71 -19.28
N ASN A 4 -13.24 -16.45 -18.84
CA ASN A 4 -14.25 -15.86 -17.97
C ASN A 4 -13.79 -15.86 -16.50
N ASN A 5 -13.94 -14.72 -15.84
CA ASN A 5 -13.76 -14.58 -14.39
C ASN A 5 -14.75 -15.52 -13.66
N PRO A 6 -14.37 -16.28 -12.61
CA PRO A 6 -15.23 -17.26 -11.91
C PRO A 6 -16.59 -16.74 -11.37
N VAL A 7 -16.77 -15.43 -11.30
CA VAL A 7 -18.02 -14.76 -10.89
C VAL A 7 -18.81 -14.17 -12.07
N ALA A 8 -18.31 -14.29 -13.31
CA ALA A 8 -19.00 -13.80 -14.49
C ALA A 8 -20.38 -14.49 -14.63
N GLY A 9 -21.43 -13.68 -14.73
CA GLY A 9 -22.82 -14.16 -14.85
C GLY A 9 -23.52 -14.53 -13.54
N LYS A 10 -22.87 -14.34 -12.37
CA LYS A 10 -23.48 -14.59 -11.06
C LYS A 10 -23.91 -13.29 -10.38
N THR A 11 -25.10 -13.26 -9.79
CA THR A 11 -25.55 -12.17 -8.91
C THR A 11 -24.78 -12.23 -7.60
N VAL A 12 -24.07 -11.16 -7.25
CA VAL A 12 -23.32 -11.08 -5.99
C VAL A 12 -24.02 -10.14 -5.02
N VAL A 13 -24.30 -10.64 -3.81
CA VAL A 13 -24.92 -9.86 -2.73
C VAL A 13 -23.86 -9.58 -1.68
N TYR A 14 -23.62 -8.30 -1.37
CA TYR A 14 -22.63 -7.87 -0.38
C TYR A 14 -23.31 -7.19 0.79
N ASN A 15 -22.94 -7.58 2.02
CA ASN A 15 -23.23 -6.82 3.22
C ASN A 15 -22.04 -5.92 3.52
N ILE A 16 -22.22 -4.62 3.32
CA ILE A 16 -21.19 -3.61 3.58
C ILE A 16 -21.45 -3.01 4.96
N ASN A 17 -20.45 -3.07 5.84
CA ASN A 17 -20.50 -2.41 7.14
C ASN A 17 -19.49 -1.24 7.17
N VAL A 18 -19.99 -0.03 7.41
CA VAL A 18 -19.16 1.18 7.51
C VAL A 18 -18.76 1.37 8.97
N LEU A 19 -17.52 1.01 9.30
CA LEU A 19 -17.04 1.01 10.69
C LEU A 19 -16.88 2.43 11.25
N ARG A 20 -16.21 3.32 10.51
CA ARG A 20 -15.94 4.70 10.93
C ARG A 20 -15.54 5.59 9.76
N LYS A 21 -15.65 6.90 9.95
CA LYS A 21 -15.14 7.92 9.04
C LYS A 21 -13.80 8.45 9.55
N VAL A 22 -12.77 8.37 8.72
CA VAL A 22 -11.44 8.96 9.01
C VAL A 22 -11.37 10.36 8.40
N ASN A 23 -11.20 11.37 9.25
CA ASN A 23 -11.06 12.77 8.81
C ASN A 23 -9.61 13.25 8.77
N ASP A 24 -8.76 12.69 9.63
CA ASP A 24 -7.36 13.11 9.77
C ASP A 24 -6.51 12.70 8.57
N ILE A 25 -5.68 13.61 8.07
CA ILE A 25 -4.87 13.39 6.86
C ILE A 25 -3.73 12.39 7.13
N ASN A 26 -3.18 12.34 8.35
CA ASN A 26 -2.14 11.37 8.70
C ASN A 26 -2.74 9.96 8.75
N GLU A 27 -3.90 9.80 9.37
CA GLU A 27 -4.55 8.49 9.45
C GLU A 27 -4.99 8.00 8.06
N LYS A 28 -5.53 8.88 7.20
CA LYS A 28 -5.83 8.54 5.80
C LYS A 28 -4.60 8.09 5.03
N THR A 29 -3.49 8.81 5.19
CA THR A 29 -2.23 8.49 4.53
C THR A 29 -1.71 7.14 5.00
N LYS A 30 -1.69 6.90 6.32
CA LYS A 30 -1.29 5.61 6.90
C LYS A 30 -2.16 4.46 6.40
N ALA A 31 -3.48 4.62 6.39
CA ALA A 31 -4.40 3.59 5.90
C ALA A 31 -4.21 3.31 4.39
N PHE A 32 -3.92 4.34 3.60
CA PHE A 32 -3.68 4.17 2.17
C PHE A 32 -2.34 3.47 1.89
N ILE A 33 -1.29 3.81 2.63
CA ILE A 33 0.00 3.12 2.57
C ILE A 33 -0.16 1.64 2.96
N ASP A 34 -0.85 1.36 4.05
CA ASP A 34 -1.13 0.00 4.51
C ASP A 34 -1.96 -0.79 3.48
N PHE A 35 -2.95 -0.17 2.85
CA PHE A 35 -3.74 -0.80 1.79
C PHE A 35 -2.90 -1.20 0.56
N LEU A 36 -1.98 -0.32 0.13
CA LEU A 36 -1.15 -0.57 -1.06
C LEU A 36 -0.03 -1.59 -0.79
N PHE A 37 0.64 -1.47 0.34
CA PHE A 37 1.91 -2.18 0.58
C PHE A 37 1.86 -3.20 1.71
N ARG A 38 0.80 -3.18 2.54
CA ARG A 38 0.67 -4.00 3.77
C ARG A 38 1.91 -3.91 4.67
N LYS A 39 2.55 -2.75 4.65
CA LYS A 39 3.77 -2.42 5.40
C LYS A 39 3.63 -1.02 5.97
N ASP A 40 4.14 -0.83 7.18
CA ASP A 40 4.24 0.48 7.80
C ASP A 40 5.52 1.16 7.31
N PHE A 41 5.37 2.34 6.69
CA PHE A 41 6.49 3.19 6.30
C PHE A 41 6.53 4.42 7.18
N LYS A 42 7.74 4.90 7.46
CA LYS A 42 7.87 6.23 8.08
C LYS A 42 7.54 7.27 7.02
N PHE A 43 6.63 8.18 7.36
CA PHE A 43 6.28 9.26 6.48
C PHE A 43 6.11 10.58 7.24
N LYS A 44 6.29 11.68 6.53
CA LYS A 44 6.08 13.03 7.04
C LYS A 44 5.29 13.83 6.02
N ILE A 45 4.25 14.52 6.47
CA ILE A 45 3.48 15.44 5.64
C ILE A 45 3.96 16.86 5.92
N ASP A 46 4.40 17.56 4.88
CA ASP A 46 4.84 18.96 4.97
C ASP A 46 4.24 19.75 3.80
N ASN A 47 3.42 20.75 4.08
CA ASN A 47 2.87 21.69 3.07
C ASN A 47 2.34 21.02 1.78
N LYS A 48 1.51 19.97 1.91
CA LYS A 48 0.93 19.15 0.81
C LYS A 48 1.89 18.18 0.12
N LYS A 49 3.11 18.02 0.63
CA LYS A 49 4.05 16.98 0.19
C LYS A 49 4.06 15.85 1.22
N LEU A 50 3.99 14.62 0.72
CA LEU A 50 4.16 13.41 1.51
C LEU A 50 5.57 12.89 1.27
N ILE A 51 6.42 12.96 2.30
CA ILE A 51 7.77 12.40 2.25
C ILE A 51 7.71 11.02 2.88
N LEU A 52 7.95 9.97 2.10
CA LEU A 52 7.88 8.58 2.54
C LEU A 52 9.28 7.98 2.51
N GLU A 53 9.73 7.42 3.63
CA GLU A 53 11.02 6.75 3.76
C GLU A 53 10.85 5.28 3.35
N ALA A 54 11.47 4.88 2.24
CA ALA A 54 11.38 3.53 1.72
C ALA A 54 12.75 3.01 1.28
N GLU A 55 12.91 1.69 1.33
CA GLU A 55 14.10 1.02 0.83
C GLU A 55 14.24 1.19 -0.69
N LYS A 56 15.48 1.20 -1.18
CA LYS A 56 15.81 1.36 -2.62
C LYS A 56 15.06 0.37 -3.53
N SER A 57 14.87 -0.87 -3.05
CA SER A 57 14.12 -1.91 -3.77
C SER A 57 12.64 -1.60 -3.94
N ILE A 58 12.04 -0.88 -2.99
CA ILE A 58 10.61 -0.51 -2.98
C ILE A 58 10.40 0.92 -3.49
N ALA A 59 11.43 1.77 -3.48
CA ALA A 59 11.33 3.17 -3.88
C ALA A 59 10.73 3.35 -5.29
N ASN A 60 11.16 2.55 -6.25
CA ASN A 60 10.62 2.58 -7.62
C ASN A 60 9.14 2.18 -7.68
N ILE A 61 8.74 1.23 -6.85
CA ILE A 61 7.34 0.78 -6.76
C ILE A 61 6.51 1.92 -6.16
N VAL A 62 6.95 2.50 -5.05
CA VAL A 62 6.28 3.63 -4.39
C VAL A 62 6.16 4.83 -5.33
N GLU A 63 7.21 5.10 -6.11
CA GLU A 63 7.19 6.17 -7.10
C GLU A 63 6.15 5.93 -8.20
N ALA A 64 5.95 4.69 -8.65
CA ALA A 64 4.89 4.36 -9.61
C ALA A 64 3.47 4.64 -9.08
N PHE A 65 3.28 4.74 -7.76
CA PHE A 65 2.01 5.11 -7.15
C PHE A 65 1.84 6.62 -6.90
N LYS A 66 2.81 7.48 -7.29
CA LYS A 66 2.72 8.96 -7.13
C LYS A 66 1.38 9.52 -7.58
N ASP A 67 0.92 9.13 -8.76
CA ASP A 67 -0.35 9.60 -9.31
C ASP A 67 -1.53 9.21 -8.43
N LYS A 68 -1.54 7.99 -7.87
CA LYS A 68 -2.60 7.52 -6.97
C LYS A 68 -2.64 8.30 -5.67
N PHE A 69 -1.47 8.63 -5.10
CA PHE A 69 -1.38 9.51 -3.92
C PHE A 69 -1.93 10.91 -4.22
N LYS A 70 -1.65 11.45 -5.41
CA LYS A 70 -2.16 12.75 -5.84
C LYS A 70 -3.66 12.72 -6.12
N GLU A 71 -4.18 11.69 -6.77
CA GLU A 71 -5.60 11.53 -7.08
C GLU A 71 -6.46 11.34 -5.83
N ILE A 72 -6.00 10.53 -4.86
CA ILE A 72 -6.81 10.13 -3.70
C ILE A 72 -6.63 11.09 -2.52
N LEU A 73 -5.39 11.50 -2.23
CA LEU A 73 -5.06 12.32 -1.06
C LEU A 73 -4.76 13.78 -1.44
N GLY A 74 -4.53 14.09 -2.72
CA GLY A 74 -4.14 15.44 -3.14
C GLY A 74 -2.72 15.83 -2.70
N LEU A 75 -1.88 14.84 -2.37
CA LEU A 75 -0.52 15.04 -1.84
C LEU A 75 0.53 14.67 -2.89
N GLU A 76 1.59 15.48 -2.98
CA GLU A 76 2.75 15.14 -3.82
C GLU A 76 3.69 14.19 -3.08
N LEU A 77 3.83 12.96 -3.58
CA LEU A 77 4.69 11.95 -2.97
C LEU A 77 6.16 12.20 -3.31
N THR A 78 7.01 12.17 -2.31
CA THR A 78 8.48 12.23 -2.41
C THR A 78 9.04 11.03 -1.67
N VAL A 79 9.85 10.22 -2.34
CA VAL A 79 10.46 9.04 -1.71
C VAL A 79 11.86 9.41 -1.23
N LYS A 80 12.15 9.12 0.04
CA LYS A 80 13.50 9.15 0.59
C LYS A 80 14.01 7.72 0.68
N GLU A 81 15.10 7.45 -0.03
CA GLU A 81 15.79 6.17 0.04
C GLU A 81 16.49 6.03 1.39
N VAL A 82 16.15 4.98 2.13
CA VAL A 82 16.88 4.55 3.34
C VAL A 82 17.50 3.19 3.06
N GLU A 83 18.80 3.04 3.35
CA GLU A 83 19.48 1.75 3.35
C GLU A 83 19.05 0.96 4.59
N GLU A 84 18.12 0.01 4.42
CA GLU A 84 17.84 -0.97 5.45
C GLU A 84 18.65 -2.24 5.15
N LYS A 85 19.46 -2.67 6.13
CA LYS A 85 20.23 -3.90 6.07
C LYS A 85 19.26 -5.08 6.04
N THR A 86 19.38 -5.89 5.00
CA THR A 86 18.80 -7.24 4.86
C THR A 86 18.59 -7.97 6.18
N SER A 87 17.33 -8.30 6.49
CA SER A 87 16.97 -9.31 7.48
C SER A 87 16.01 -10.31 6.85
N LYS A 88 16.50 -11.54 6.66
CA LYS A 88 15.83 -12.72 6.10
C LYS A 88 14.68 -13.24 6.98
N MET A 89 13.69 -13.84 6.34
CA MET A 89 12.96 -15.08 6.70
C MET A 89 12.42 -15.62 5.35
N GLU A 90 12.78 -16.77 4.76
CA GLU A 90 13.17 -18.10 5.27
C GLU A 90 12.28 -18.56 6.45
N ASP A 91 11.08 -19.09 6.14
CA ASP A 91 10.61 -20.44 6.53
C ASP A 91 9.26 -20.73 5.83
N THR A 92 9.18 -21.62 4.82
CA THR A 92 8.78 -23.01 5.06
C THR A 92 9.11 -23.85 3.83
N ALA A 93 10.20 -24.62 3.88
CA ALA A 93 10.36 -25.85 3.10
C ALA A 93 11.46 -26.73 3.72
N LYS A 94 11.27 -27.15 4.97
CA LYS A 94 11.92 -28.36 5.49
C LYS A 94 11.06 -29.05 6.54
N LYS A 95 10.31 -30.07 6.09
CA LYS A 95 10.08 -31.27 6.90
C LYS A 95 9.73 -32.45 5.99
N SER A 96 10.57 -33.48 6.07
CA SER A 96 10.29 -34.94 5.99
C SER A 96 9.41 -35.44 4.85
N GLN A 97 9.74 -36.49 4.10
CA GLN A 97 10.54 -37.67 4.41
C GLN A 97 10.72 -38.46 3.10
#